data_AF-E3KRC2-F1
#
_entry.id   AF-E3KRC2-F1
#
_cell.length_a   1.000
_cell.length_b   1.000
_cell.length_c   1.000
_cell.angle_alpha   90.00
_cell.angle_beta   90.00
_cell.angle_gamma   90.00
#
_symmetry.space_group_name_H-M   'P 1'
#
loop_
_entity.id
_entity.type
_entity.pdbx_description
1 polymer ?
#
loop_
_entity_poly.entity_id
_entity_poly.type
_entity_poly.pdbx_seq_one_letter_code
_entity_poly.pdbx_strand_id
1 'polypeptide(L)'
;MAIIEALLSAVESNRKVGILYDIGCSLDKYINLRGLVPQYRDRIKFGTSVFHAYVHNWLCQLDYHPRFNQGWGLSDGEGLERMWSYLSPLVSPLRYATRNHRLAAISHRLKHHNHRSIQQLPYWLQRKFCQAVRRRRENQNLLDQLLNKRNRHRQGGGNFTIGFFKRQWAAQREFQSNHTTEEDTRRSKLLSIYKREASINLMRTRLRNPRDLLEDPGEIQELMDSIVEEANLLRQEKEEMGVANMPETTDTEEQKLRLLLWDAKSALFVQAVHINAERQPLINSHTMGSRLGTRGKEKIFKAKYPNQQLSDEDDHPVTYDEFSTWPMDHRFWNDGLYYHSSEPWSVDPDVKTGINCVLMLSRTQEEFELIAQELARATGWAIDHYKLIKNKLLYIEIRMVLLQGDANGALDHIDSLPLGECSRLDKLQLVANELQARLRLHSQLIQDWSDNVTWLWRRCQPFSNRGSIGEWNNLVEQLSRSDIESENLGTSSSTIDDELEDLMLDENVDDGEDVEERLISNTEVV
;
A
#
# COMPACT_ATOMS: atom_id res chain seq x y z
N MET A 1 -7.50 16.93 9.00
CA MET A 1 -8.98 16.94 8.98
C MET A 1 -9.55 17.61 7.73
N ALA A 2 -9.17 18.84 7.37
CA ALA A 2 -9.74 19.55 6.21
C ALA A 2 -9.74 18.73 4.89
N ILE A 3 -8.67 17.99 4.58
CA ILE A 3 -8.60 17.13 3.38
C ILE A 3 -9.63 15.99 3.45
N ILE A 4 -9.80 15.38 4.62
CA ILE A 4 -10.75 14.28 4.85
C ILE A 4 -12.18 14.81 4.67
N GLU A 5 -12.50 15.98 5.23
CA GLU A 5 -13.82 16.61 5.09
C GLU A 5 -14.10 17.01 3.63
N ALA A 6 -13.13 17.60 2.93
CA ALA A 6 -13.25 17.95 1.53
C ALA A 6 -13.54 16.71 0.67
N LEU A 7 -12.78 15.62 0.87
CA LEU A 7 -13.01 14.34 0.18
C LEU A 7 -14.41 13.80 0.46
N LEU A 8 -14.81 13.73 1.73
CA LEU A 8 -16.11 13.15 2.14
C LEU A 8 -17.31 13.98 1.71
N SER A 9 -17.11 15.28 1.49
CA SER A 9 -18.10 16.20 0.91
C SER A 9 -18.24 16.04 -0.61
N ALA A 10 -17.19 15.57 -1.29
CA ALA A 10 -17.16 15.41 -2.74
C ALA A 10 -17.63 14.02 -3.21
N VAL A 11 -17.50 12.99 -2.37
CA VAL A 11 -17.98 11.63 -2.68
C VAL A 11 -19.41 11.39 -2.20
N GLU A 12 -20.08 10.37 -2.76
CA GLU A 12 -21.50 10.11 -2.49
C GLU A 12 -21.77 9.88 -1.00
N SER A 13 -22.89 10.40 -0.48
CA SER A 13 -23.19 10.46 0.96
C SER A 13 -23.26 9.10 1.66
N ASN A 14 -23.52 8.02 0.91
CA ASN A 14 -23.57 6.64 1.41
C ASN A 14 -22.26 5.85 1.14
N ARG A 15 -21.30 6.44 0.42
CA ARG A 15 -20.03 5.79 0.08
C ARG A 15 -19.19 5.62 1.35
N LYS A 16 -18.73 4.39 1.57
CA LYS A 16 -17.69 4.07 2.56
C LYS A 16 -16.33 4.42 2.00
N VAL A 17 -15.47 5.01 2.82
CA VAL A 17 -14.13 5.49 2.45
C VAL A 17 -13.09 4.88 3.38
N GLY A 18 -12.11 4.20 2.80
CA GLY A 18 -10.91 3.75 3.49
C GLY A 18 -9.81 4.79 3.41
N ILE A 19 -9.13 5.06 4.52
CA ILE A 19 -7.97 5.96 4.59
C ILE A 19 -6.76 5.15 5.07
N LEU A 20 -5.76 5.00 4.21
CA LEU A 20 -4.46 4.44 4.56
C LEU A 20 -3.52 5.58 4.95
N TYR A 21 -2.83 5.40 6.08
CA TYR A 21 -1.84 6.35 6.58
C TYR A 21 -0.87 5.65 7.52
N ASP A 22 0.40 6.07 7.58
CA ASP A 22 1.44 5.41 8.38
C ASP A 22 1.09 5.30 9.86
N ILE A 23 0.34 6.28 10.38
CA ILE A 23 -0.17 6.29 11.76
C ILE A 23 -1.70 6.18 11.79
N GLY A 24 -2.28 5.46 10.83
CA GLY A 24 -3.74 5.29 10.67
C GLY A 24 -4.42 4.80 11.95
N CYS A 25 -3.80 3.87 12.67
CA CYS A 25 -4.30 3.40 13.97
C CYS A 25 -4.40 4.50 15.03
N SER A 26 -3.38 5.38 15.09
CA SER A 26 -3.31 6.47 16.06
C SER A 26 -4.29 7.57 15.66
N LEU A 27 -4.43 7.83 14.36
CA LEU A 27 -5.39 8.79 13.83
C LEU A 27 -6.84 8.37 14.12
N ASP A 28 -7.18 7.09 13.93
CA ASP A 28 -8.51 6.56 14.27
C ASP A 28 -8.82 6.75 15.76
N LYS A 29 -7.91 6.31 16.64
CA LYS A 29 -8.04 6.52 18.09
C LYS A 29 -8.21 8.00 18.44
N TYR A 30 -7.40 8.87 17.85
CA TYR A 30 -7.47 10.31 18.08
C TYR A 30 -8.81 10.91 17.65
N ILE A 31 -9.31 10.55 16.47
CA ILE A 31 -10.61 11.00 15.96
C ILE A 31 -11.74 10.57 16.90
N ASN A 32 -11.71 9.31 17.36
CA ASN A 32 -12.72 8.79 18.28
C ASN A 32 -12.67 9.51 19.64
N LEU A 33 -11.49 9.66 20.24
CA LEU A 33 -11.31 10.32 21.53
C LEU A 33 -11.70 11.79 21.52
N ARG A 34 -11.50 12.48 20.39
CA ARG A 34 -11.78 13.90 20.24
C ARG A 34 -13.16 14.19 19.65
N GLY A 35 -13.92 13.16 19.26
CA GLY A 35 -15.22 13.33 18.60
C GLY A 35 -15.13 14.14 17.30
N LEU A 36 -14.06 13.94 16.53
CA LEU A 36 -13.86 14.65 15.26
C LEU A 36 -14.69 14.02 14.15
N VAL A 37 -15.20 14.83 13.22
CA VAL A 37 -16.03 14.41 12.07
C VAL A 37 -17.12 13.36 12.40
N PRO A 38 -17.90 13.54 13.48
CA PRO A 38 -18.87 12.52 13.93
C PRO A 38 -19.91 12.18 12.85
N GLN A 39 -20.29 13.15 12.01
CA GLN A 39 -21.23 12.97 10.90
C GLN A 39 -20.73 12.01 9.80
N TYR A 40 -19.42 11.77 9.73
CA TYR A 40 -18.82 10.88 8.74
C TYR A 40 -18.25 9.60 9.36
N ARG A 41 -18.32 9.43 10.69
CA ARG A 41 -17.62 8.34 11.37
C ARG A 41 -18.00 6.96 10.85
N ASP A 42 -19.28 6.72 10.59
CA ASP A 42 -19.78 5.45 10.06
C ASP A 42 -19.32 5.19 8.63
N ARG A 43 -18.90 6.22 7.91
CA ARG A 43 -18.43 6.12 6.52
C ARG A 43 -16.93 5.87 6.42
N ILE A 44 -16.14 6.14 7.46
CA ILE A 44 -14.68 6.10 7.40
C ILE A 44 -14.14 4.85 8.08
N LYS A 45 -13.18 4.21 7.41
CA LYS A 45 -12.32 3.17 7.98
C LYS A 45 -10.86 3.61 7.85
N PHE A 46 -10.05 3.39 8.88
CA PHE A 46 -8.61 3.65 8.83
C PHE A 46 -7.85 2.34 8.69
N GLY A 47 -6.71 2.40 8.02
CA GLY A 47 -5.72 1.33 7.95
C GLY A 47 -4.32 1.94 7.97
N THR A 48 -3.34 1.11 8.30
CA THR A 48 -1.92 1.50 8.24
C THR A 48 -1.35 1.04 6.91
N SER A 49 -0.52 1.86 6.24
CA SER A 49 0.23 1.46 5.04
C SER A 49 0.97 0.14 5.29
N VAL A 50 1.03 -0.75 4.29
CA VAL A 50 1.45 -2.16 4.48
C VAL A 50 2.86 -2.26 5.03
N PHE A 51 3.79 -1.42 4.58
CA PHE A 51 5.15 -1.41 5.11
C PHE A 51 5.19 -0.92 6.56
N HIS A 52 4.50 0.18 6.84
CA HIS A 52 4.45 0.75 8.18
C HIS A 52 3.71 -0.15 9.16
N ALA A 53 2.71 -0.93 8.73
CA ALA A 53 1.94 -1.78 9.62
C ALA A 53 2.83 -2.79 10.37
N TYR A 54 3.93 -3.26 9.77
CA TYR A 54 4.86 -4.18 10.42
C TYR A 54 5.60 -3.56 11.62
N VAL A 55 5.84 -2.24 11.69
CA VAL A 55 6.44 -1.65 12.91
C VAL A 55 5.48 -1.60 14.10
N HIS A 56 4.19 -1.87 13.88
CA HIS A 56 3.20 -1.88 14.94
C HIS A 56 3.14 -3.24 15.63
N ASN A 57 2.70 -3.24 16.90
CA ASN A 57 2.41 -4.48 17.60
C ASN A 57 1.35 -5.30 16.84
N TRP A 58 1.33 -6.61 17.10
CA TRP A 58 0.45 -7.51 16.35
C TRP A 58 -1.04 -7.18 16.49
N LEU A 59 -1.51 -6.74 17.66
CA LEU A 59 -2.91 -6.33 17.84
C LEU A 59 -3.27 -5.22 16.87
N CYS A 60 -2.41 -4.22 16.75
CA CYS A 60 -2.57 -3.14 15.81
C CYS A 60 -2.51 -3.62 14.35
N GLN A 61 -1.65 -4.60 14.03
CA GLN A 61 -1.64 -5.21 12.70
C GLN A 61 -2.97 -5.94 12.40
N LEU A 62 -3.50 -6.71 13.34
CA LEU A 62 -4.78 -7.40 13.16
C LEU A 62 -5.92 -6.43 12.83
N ASP A 63 -5.95 -5.26 13.47
CA ASP A 63 -7.02 -4.28 13.31
C ASP A 63 -6.82 -3.35 12.10
N TYR A 64 -5.58 -2.99 11.77
CA TYR A 64 -5.28 -1.93 10.81
C TYR A 64 -4.47 -2.37 9.58
N HIS A 65 -3.91 -3.60 9.54
CA HIS A 65 -3.12 -4.06 8.40
C HIS A 65 -4.02 -4.38 7.19
N PRO A 66 -3.78 -3.79 5.99
CA PRO A 66 -4.65 -3.94 4.82
C PRO A 66 -4.75 -5.38 4.31
N ARG A 67 -3.68 -6.17 4.47
CA ARG A 67 -3.68 -7.60 4.07
C ARG A 67 -4.50 -8.51 4.98
N PHE A 68 -4.78 -8.11 6.22
CA PHE A 68 -5.57 -8.90 7.17
C PHE A 68 -7.05 -8.45 7.23
N ASN A 69 -7.33 -7.26 6.70
CA ASN A 69 -8.62 -6.61 6.80
C ASN A 69 -9.33 -6.47 5.46
N GLN A 70 -10.66 -6.60 5.49
CA GLN A 70 -11.53 -6.40 4.33
C GLN A 70 -11.63 -4.92 3.91
N GLY A 71 -11.78 -4.68 2.61
CA GLY A 71 -12.07 -3.36 2.01
C GLY A 71 -10.88 -2.62 1.44
N TRP A 72 -9.70 -3.25 1.31
CA TRP A 72 -8.46 -2.60 0.85
C TRP A 72 -7.92 -3.18 -0.46
N GLY A 73 -8.45 -4.32 -0.93
CA GLY A 73 -7.89 -5.03 -2.08
C GLY A 73 -6.39 -5.32 -1.90
N LEU A 74 -5.63 -5.03 -2.95
CA LEU A 74 -4.17 -5.11 -2.98
C LEU A 74 -3.48 -3.75 -2.76
N SER A 75 -4.20 -2.71 -2.33
CA SER A 75 -3.60 -1.41 -1.99
C SER A 75 -2.53 -1.54 -0.91
N ASP A 76 -1.41 -0.84 -1.07
CA ASP A 76 -0.29 -0.81 -0.12
C ASP A 76 -0.30 0.44 0.77
N GLY A 77 -0.92 1.53 0.32
CA GLY A 77 -1.00 2.78 1.06
C GLY A 77 0.15 3.75 0.80
N GLU A 78 1.07 3.43 -0.10
CA GLU A 78 2.32 4.18 -0.37
C GLU A 78 2.13 5.24 -1.48
N GLY A 79 0.91 5.75 -1.66
CA GLY A 79 0.59 6.64 -2.78
C GLY A 79 1.20 8.04 -2.63
N LEU A 80 1.30 8.54 -1.39
CA LEU A 80 1.83 9.87 -1.10
C LEU A 80 3.36 9.89 -1.19
N GLU A 81 3.99 8.80 -0.80
CA GLU A 81 5.43 8.58 -0.82
C GLU A 81 5.93 8.56 -2.26
N ARG A 82 5.20 7.88 -3.16
CA ARG A 82 5.44 7.94 -4.61
C ARG A 82 5.32 9.37 -5.15
N MET A 83 4.31 10.11 -4.73
CA MET A 83 4.16 11.52 -5.11
C MET A 83 5.31 12.38 -4.60
N TRP A 84 5.75 12.18 -3.35
CA TRP A 84 6.90 12.91 -2.80
C TRP A 84 8.20 12.56 -3.53
N SER A 85 8.39 11.30 -3.90
CA SER A 85 9.52 10.87 -4.74
C SER A 85 9.52 11.62 -6.08
N TYR A 86 8.37 11.66 -6.76
CA TYR A 86 8.21 12.38 -8.03
C TYR A 86 8.48 13.90 -7.90
N LEU A 87 8.17 14.50 -6.74
CA LEU A 87 8.45 15.90 -6.45
C LEU A 87 9.87 16.17 -5.95
N SER A 88 10.62 15.13 -5.58
CA SER A 88 11.96 15.26 -4.98
C SER A 88 12.96 16.05 -5.83
N PRO A 89 12.94 16.01 -7.18
CA PRO A 89 13.86 16.82 -7.99
C PRO A 89 13.64 18.33 -7.82
N LEU A 90 12.46 18.76 -7.36
CA LEU A 90 12.19 20.17 -7.07
C LEU A 90 12.89 20.67 -5.81
N VAL A 91 13.32 19.79 -4.90
CA VAL A 91 13.84 20.19 -3.58
C VAL A 91 15.10 21.04 -3.69
N SER A 92 16.05 20.64 -4.55
CA SER A 92 17.33 21.35 -4.69
C SER A 92 17.15 22.72 -5.38
N PRO A 93 16.51 22.82 -6.58
CA PRO A 93 16.35 24.10 -7.26
C PRO A 93 15.46 25.10 -6.50
N LEU A 94 14.45 24.61 -5.77
CA LEU A 94 13.50 25.46 -5.07
C LEU A 94 13.96 25.90 -3.67
N ARG A 95 15.08 25.38 -3.16
CA ARG A 95 15.57 25.66 -1.79
C ARG A 95 15.69 27.15 -1.49
N TYR A 96 16.18 27.91 -2.47
CA TYR A 96 16.40 29.36 -2.35
C TYR A 96 15.35 30.19 -3.10
N ALA A 97 14.31 29.54 -3.64
CA ALA A 97 13.25 30.24 -4.36
C ALA A 97 12.27 30.91 -3.39
N THR A 98 11.74 32.07 -3.80
CA THR A 98 10.67 32.76 -3.05
C THR A 98 9.46 31.84 -2.90
N ARG A 99 8.61 32.08 -1.89
CA ARG A 99 7.38 31.30 -1.67
C ARG A 99 6.51 31.13 -2.93
N ASN A 100 6.31 32.20 -3.71
CA ASN A 100 5.45 32.15 -4.88
C ASN A 100 6.03 31.26 -5.99
N HIS A 101 7.33 31.39 -6.26
CA HIS A 101 8.03 30.52 -7.20
C HIS A 101 7.97 29.05 -6.76
N ARG A 102 8.10 28.76 -5.46
CA ARG A 102 7.96 27.39 -4.94
C ARG A 102 6.56 26.83 -5.19
N LEU A 103 5.52 27.59 -4.82
CA LEU A 103 4.13 27.17 -4.98
C LEU A 103 3.77 26.99 -6.47
N ALA A 104 4.22 27.90 -7.33
CA ALA A 104 3.99 27.81 -8.77
C ALA A 104 4.66 26.57 -9.38
N ALA A 105 5.92 26.29 -9.05
CA ALA A 105 6.65 25.12 -9.56
C ALA A 105 6.01 23.80 -9.09
N ILE A 106 5.65 23.70 -7.80
CA ILE A 106 4.93 22.54 -7.27
C ILE A 106 3.57 22.38 -7.96
N SER A 107 2.81 23.47 -8.11
CA SER A 107 1.51 23.44 -8.78
C SER A 107 1.62 23.01 -10.24
N HIS A 108 2.63 23.48 -10.97
CA HIS A 108 2.85 23.11 -12.37
C HIS A 108 3.18 21.61 -12.49
N ARG A 109 4.14 21.13 -11.70
CA ARG A 109 4.55 19.73 -11.72
C ARG A 109 3.41 18.78 -11.28
N LEU A 110 2.63 19.16 -10.28
CA LEU A 110 1.43 18.40 -9.88
C LEU A 110 0.34 18.40 -10.96
N LYS A 111 0.15 19.52 -11.66
CA LYS A 111 -0.82 19.59 -12.77
C LYS A 111 -0.41 18.66 -13.91
N HIS A 112 0.86 18.64 -14.29
CA HIS A 112 1.39 17.71 -15.29
C HIS A 112 1.26 16.25 -14.83
N HIS A 113 1.63 15.93 -13.59
CA HIS A 113 1.44 14.60 -13.01
C HIS A 113 -0.02 14.12 -13.09
N ASN A 114 -0.96 14.99 -12.71
CA ASN A 114 -2.39 14.66 -12.78
C ASN A 114 -2.86 14.44 -14.22
N HIS A 115 -2.39 15.24 -15.17
CA HIS A 115 -2.71 15.07 -16.58
C HIS A 115 -2.23 13.71 -17.11
N ARG A 116 -0.96 13.37 -16.87
CA ARG A 116 -0.38 12.08 -17.22
C ARG A 116 -1.09 10.91 -16.52
N SER A 117 -1.44 11.08 -15.25
CA SER A 117 -2.17 10.05 -14.48
C SER A 117 -3.54 9.75 -15.07
N ILE A 118 -4.25 10.77 -15.56
CA ILE A 118 -5.51 10.60 -16.29
C ILE A 118 -5.24 9.89 -17.61
N GLN A 119 -4.30 10.38 -18.43
CA GLN A 119 -3.96 9.74 -19.71
C GLN A 119 -3.64 8.24 -19.57
N GLN A 120 -2.87 7.88 -18.53
CA GLN A 120 -2.43 6.50 -18.29
C GLN A 120 -3.40 5.67 -17.44
N LEU A 121 -4.56 6.20 -17.05
CA LEU A 121 -5.44 5.56 -16.06
C LEU A 121 -5.85 4.12 -16.44
N PRO A 122 -6.36 3.83 -17.65
CA PRO A 122 -6.73 2.47 -18.02
C PRO A 122 -5.53 1.52 -18.13
N TYR A 123 -4.38 2.03 -18.58
CA TYR A 123 -3.14 1.28 -18.61
C TYR A 123 -2.71 0.88 -17.20
N TRP A 124 -2.79 1.79 -16.24
CA TRP A 124 -2.51 1.54 -14.83
C TRP A 124 -3.48 0.50 -14.23
N LEU A 125 -4.78 0.61 -14.53
CA LEU A 125 -5.77 -0.40 -14.13
C LEU A 125 -5.48 -1.77 -14.73
N GLN A 126 -5.01 -1.83 -15.98
CA GLN A 126 -4.60 -3.06 -16.63
C GLN A 126 -3.38 -3.69 -15.95
N ARG A 127 -2.35 -2.89 -15.62
CA ARG A 127 -1.18 -3.37 -14.86
C ARG A 127 -1.59 -3.96 -13.52
N LYS A 128 -2.40 -3.24 -12.73
CA LYS A 128 -2.94 -3.74 -11.45
C LYS A 128 -3.73 -5.04 -11.62
N PHE A 129 -4.54 -5.14 -12.67
CA PHE A 129 -5.29 -6.36 -12.97
C PHE A 129 -4.36 -7.55 -13.24
N CYS A 130 -3.33 -7.35 -14.08
CA CYS A 130 -2.34 -8.38 -14.40
C CYS A 130 -1.57 -8.85 -13.15
N GLN A 131 -1.17 -7.92 -12.29
CA GLN A 131 -0.52 -8.24 -11.02
C GLN A 131 -1.45 -9.02 -10.08
N ALA A 132 -2.71 -8.60 -9.97
CA ALA A 132 -3.72 -9.31 -9.19
C ALA A 132 -3.92 -10.75 -9.70
N VAL A 133 -4.01 -10.95 -11.02
CA VAL A 133 -4.06 -12.28 -11.65
C VAL A 133 -2.85 -13.13 -11.27
N ARG A 134 -1.64 -12.58 -11.39
CA ARG A 134 -0.41 -13.28 -11.02
C ARG A 134 -0.42 -13.69 -9.55
N ARG A 135 -0.74 -12.76 -8.66
CA ARG A 135 -0.82 -13.00 -7.20
C ARG A 135 -1.85 -14.07 -6.87
N ARG A 136 -3.00 -14.09 -7.56
CA ARG A 136 -4.02 -15.14 -7.44
C ARG A 136 -3.44 -16.50 -7.81
N ARG A 137 -2.81 -16.63 -8.99
CA ARG A 137 -2.22 -17.89 -9.45
C ARG A 137 -1.16 -18.41 -8.48
N GLU A 138 -0.24 -17.54 -8.05
CA GLU A 138 0.80 -17.92 -7.09
C GLU A 138 0.19 -18.45 -5.79
N ASN A 139 -0.77 -17.73 -5.20
CA ASN A 139 -1.41 -18.16 -3.94
C ASN A 139 -2.32 -19.38 -4.12
N GLN A 140 -2.96 -19.56 -5.28
CA GLN A 140 -3.71 -20.77 -5.62
C GLN A 140 -2.78 -21.98 -5.68
N ASN A 141 -1.65 -21.87 -6.38
CA ASN A 141 -0.68 -22.96 -6.49
C ASN A 141 -0.12 -23.37 -5.12
N LEU A 142 0.25 -22.41 -4.26
CA LEU A 142 0.67 -22.72 -2.89
C LEU A 142 -0.45 -23.37 -2.09
N LEU A 143 -1.68 -22.85 -2.19
CA LEU A 143 -2.82 -23.41 -1.47
C LEU A 143 -3.11 -24.85 -1.93
N ASP A 144 -3.09 -25.13 -3.23
CA ASP A 144 -3.33 -26.48 -3.78
C ASP A 144 -2.27 -27.48 -3.31
N GLN A 145 -1.00 -27.06 -3.22
CA GLN A 145 0.05 -27.88 -2.62
C GLN A 145 -0.26 -28.21 -1.16
N LEU A 146 -0.70 -27.22 -0.37
CA LEU A 146 -1.09 -27.42 1.03
C LEU A 146 -2.32 -28.31 1.17
N LEU A 147 -3.33 -28.15 0.32
CA LEU A 147 -4.54 -28.99 0.32
C LEU A 147 -4.27 -30.45 -0.04
N ASN A 148 -3.13 -30.75 -0.66
CA ASN A 148 -2.66 -32.11 -0.90
C ASN A 148 -1.81 -32.69 0.25
N LYS A 149 -1.38 -31.86 1.21
CA LYS A 149 -0.65 -32.33 2.40
C LYS A 149 -1.60 -32.85 3.47
N ARG A 150 -1.15 -33.88 4.18
CA ARG A 150 -1.88 -34.47 5.32
C ARG A 150 -1.91 -33.47 6.48
N ASN A 151 -3.11 -33.23 7.02
CA ASN A 151 -3.28 -32.39 8.20
C ASN A 151 -3.00 -33.19 9.48
N ARG A 152 -1.90 -32.85 10.15
CA ARG A 152 -1.48 -33.45 11.43
C ARG A 152 -2.33 -33.05 12.64
N HIS A 153 -3.13 -31.98 12.52
CA HIS A 153 -3.93 -31.40 13.60
C HIS A 153 -5.39 -31.87 13.62
N ARG A 154 -5.77 -32.79 12.71
CA ARG A 154 -7.14 -33.31 12.61
C ARG A 154 -7.24 -34.73 13.16
N GLN A 155 -7.99 -34.90 14.25
CA GLN A 155 -8.34 -36.24 14.75
C GLN A 155 -9.22 -36.97 13.72
N GLY A 156 -8.75 -38.12 13.23
CA GLY A 156 -9.39 -38.90 12.16
C GLY A 156 -8.68 -38.90 10.81
N GLY A 157 -7.60 -38.11 10.66
CA GLY A 157 -6.83 -38.04 9.41
C GLY A 157 -7.54 -37.26 8.29
N GLY A 158 -6.82 -37.02 7.20
CA GLY A 158 -7.26 -36.23 6.06
C GLY A 158 -6.32 -35.07 5.75
N ASN A 159 -6.48 -34.46 4.58
CA ASN A 159 -5.64 -33.35 4.16
C ASN A 159 -6.10 -32.01 4.74
N PHE A 160 -5.28 -30.97 4.57
CA PHE A 160 -5.69 -29.61 4.89
C PHE A 160 -6.92 -29.20 4.08
N THR A 161 -7.69 -28.27 4.64
CA THR A 161 -8.89 -27.73 3.99
C THR A 161 -8.93 -26.22 4.17
N ILE A 162 -9.51 -25.50 3.21
CA ILE A 162 -9.72 -24.06 3.32
C ILE A 162 -10.51 -23.71 4.60
N GLY A 163 -11.51 -24.53 4.95
CA GLY A 163 -12.28 -24.36 6.17
C GLY A 163 -11.45 -24.51 7.45
N PHE A 164 -10.42 -25.37 7.45
CA PHE A 164 -9.49 -25.47 8.57
C PHE A 164 -8.66 -24.19 8.72
N PHE A 165 -8.05 -23.67 7.65
CA PHE A 165 -7.27 -22.43 7.72
C PHE A 165 -8.14 -21.23 8.15
N LYS A 166 -9.38 -21.12 7.67
CA LYS A 166 -10.32 -20.08 8.13
C LYS A 166 -10.63 -20.15 9.63
N ARG A 167 -10.80 -21.37 10.19
CA ARG A 167 -11.00 -21.56 11.63
C ARG A 167 -9.76 -21.22 12.43
N GLN A 168 -8.59 -21.60 11.94
CA GLN A 168 -7.30 -21.28 12.56
C GLN A 168 -7.06 -19.77 12.59
N TRP A 169 -7.38 -19.05 11.52
CA TRP A 169 -7.38 -17.58 11.50
C TRP A 169 -8.36 -16.96 12.50
N ALA A 170 -9.59 -17.49 12.58
CA ALA A 170 -10.56 -17.01 13.55
C ALA A 170 -10.08 -17.22 15.00
N ALA A 171 -9.53 -18.40 15.31
CA ALA A 171 -8.97 -18.72 16.61
C ALA A 171 -7.79 -17.81 16.97
N GLN A 172 -6.92 -17.48 16.01
CA GLN A 172 -5.84 -16.50 16.21
C GLN A 172 -6.37 -15.13 16.62
N ARG A 173 -7.41 -14.62 15.95
CA ARG A 173 -8.00 -13.32 16.31
C ARG A 173 -8.70 -13.35 17.66
N GLU A 174 -9.41 -14.44 17.97
CA GLU A 174 -10.10 -14.61 19.26
C GLU A 174 -9.12 -14.68 20.43
N PHE A 175 -8.04 -15.47 20.27
CA PHE A 175 -6.95 -15.54 21.24
C PHE A 175 -6.40 -14.16 21.58
N GLN A 176 -6.24 -13.31 20.56
CA GLN A 176 -5.71 -11.96 20.70
C GLN A 176 -6.73 -10.97 21.28
N SER A 177 -8.01 -11.10 20.94
CA SER A 177 -9.08 -10.28 21.54
C SER A 177 -9.22 -10.51 23.04
N ASN A 178 -8.81 -11.68 23.53
CA ASN A 178 -8.87 -12.05 24.95
C ASN A 178 -7.61 -11.64 25.72
N HIS A 179 -6.50 -11.33 25.03
CA HIS A 179 -5.30 -10.79 25.66
C HIS A 179 -5.52 -9.33 26.04
N THR A 180 -5.52 -9.05 27.34
CA THR A 180 -5.85 -7.71 27.86
C THR A 180 -4.62 -6.81 27.93
N THR A 181 -4.84 -5.49 27.90
CA THR A 181 -3.78 -4.49 28.15
C THR A 181 -3.06 -4.71 29.50
N GLU A 182 -3.73 -5.37 30.45
CA GLU A 182 -3.18 -5.75 31.75
C GLU A 182 -2.13 -6.87 31.63
N GLU A 183 -2.36 -7.87 30.77
CA GLU A 183 -1.37 -8.92 30.51
C GLU A 183 -0.14 -8.39 29.80
N ASP A 184 -0.30 -7.49 28.82
CA ASP A 184 0.82 -6.80 28.17
C ASP A 184 1.63 -5.98 29.17
N THR A 185 0.95 -5.25 30.06
CA THR A 185 1.59 -4.48 31.14
C THR A 185 2.37 -5.41 32.09
N ARG A 186 1.77 -6.55 32.46
CA ARG A 186 2.42 -7.57 33.30
C ARG A 186 3.67 -8.14 32.62
N ARG A 187 3.60 -8.41 31.31
CA ARG A 187 4.73 -8.91 30.51
C ARG A 187 5.86 -7.90 30.39
N SER A 188 5.57 -6.64 30.13
CA SER A 188 6.59 -5.58 30.10
C SER A 188 7.32 -5.45 31.44
N LYS A 189 6.60 -5.57 32.56
CA LYS A 189 7.20 -5.59 33.90
C LYS A 189 8.09 -6.83 34.11
N LEU A 190 7.63 -8.02 33.73
CA LEU A 190 8.43 -9.25 33.80
C LEU A 190 9.70 -9.18 32.96
N LEU A 191 9.62 -8.62 31.74
CA LEU A 191 10.78 -8.37 30.89
C LEU A 191 11.81 -7.47 31.58
N SER A 192 11.37 -6.39 32.22
CA SER A 192 12.26 -5.50 32.97
C SER A 192 12.98 -6.25 34.09
N ILE A 193 12.23 -7.05 34.86
CA ILE A 193 12.78 -7.88 35.95
C ILE A 193 13.84 -8.84 35.41
N TYR A 194 13.54 -9.56 34.32
CA TYR A 194 14.45 -10.56 33.76
C TYR A 194 15.70 -9.94 33.13
N LYS A 195 15.58 -8.81 32.43
CA LYS A 195 16.74 -8.06 31.91
C LYS A 195 17.63 -7.56 33.04
N ARG A 196 17.04 -7.03 34.11
CA ARG A 196 17.76 -6.55 35.30
C ARG A 196 18.49 -7.68 36.01
N GLU A 197 17.85 -8.84 36.15
CA GLU A 197 18.48 -10.06 36.69
C GLU A 197 19.67 -10.53 35.85
N ALA A 198 19.53 -10.53 34.52
CA ALA A 198 20.63 -10.86 33.60
C ALA A 198 21.81 -9.87 33.73
N SER A 199 21.53 -8.56 33.82
CA SER A 199 22.54 -7.53 34.06
C SER A 199 23.28 -7.72 35.38
N ILE A 200 22.56 -8.01 36.47
CA ILE A 200 23.18 -8.31 37.78
C ILE A 200 24.06 -9.55 37.70
N ASN A 201 23.60 -10.61 37.03
CA ASN A 201 24.40 -11.83 36.85
C ASN A 201 25.65 -11.59 36.00
N LEU A 202 25.57 -10.72 34.98
CA LEU A 202 26.73 -10.28 34.21
C LEU A 202 27.71 -9.51 35.10
N MET A 203 27.24 -8.57 35.92
CA MET A 203 28.08 -7.82 36.88
C MET A 203 28.75 -8.75 37.90
N ARG A 204 28.02 -9.74 38.45
CA ARG A 204 28.59 -10.78 39.33
C ARG A 204 29.63 -11.65 38.64
N THR A 205 29.42 -11.97 37.37
CA THR A 205 30.38 -12.75 36.58
C THR A 205 31.66 -11.96 36.31
N ARG A 206 31.54 -10.65 36.03
CA ARG A 206 32.68 -9.73 35.90
C ARG A 206 33.51 -9.65 37.18
N LEU A 207 32.88 -9.62 38.36
CA LEU A 207 33.58 -9.67 39.64
C LEU A 207 34.31 -11.00 39.89
N ARG A 208 33.81 -12.12 39.34
CA ARG A 208 34.44 -13.45 39.51
C ARG A 208 35.69 -13.63 38.65
N ASN A 209 35.81 -12.91 37.53
CA ASN A 209 36.99 -12.89 36.67
C ASN A 209 37.44 -11.44 36.39
N PRO A 210 38.13 -10.78 37.33
CA PRO A 210 38.52 -9.36 37.20
C PRO A 210 39.57 -9.08 36.11
N ARG A 211 40.16 -10.12 35.52
CA ARG A 211 41.43 -10.04 34.78
C ARG A 211 41.39 -9.23 33.48
N ASP A 212 40.23 -8.85 32.98
CA ASP A 212 40.15 -8.20 31.67
C ASP A 212 39.77 -6.70 31.68
N LEU A 213 39.23 -6.11 32.76
CA LEU A 213 38.66 -4.74 32.68
C LEU A 213 38.57 -3.89 33.98
N LEU A 214 38.99 -4.36 35.17
CA LEU A 214 38.91 -3.57 36.42
C LEU A 214 40.30 -3.50 37.07
N GLU A 215 40.95 -2.33 36.99
CA GLU A 215 42.32 -2.12 37.49
C GLU A 215 42.34 -1.36 38.83
N ASP A 216 41.29 -0.61 39.17
CA ASP A 216 41.22 0.22 40.37
C ASP A 216 40.32 -0.38 41.48
N PRO A 217 40.78 -0.44 42.75
CA PRO A 217 39.96 -0.86 43.88
C PRO A 217 38.68 -0.04 44.09
N GLY A 218 38.65 1.23 43.68
CA GLY A 218 37.46 2.07 43.74
C GLY A 218 36.36 1.60 42.78
N GLU A 219 36.73 1.24 41.56
CA GLU A 219 35.79 0.70 40.55
C GLU A 219 35.19 -0.65 40.98
N ILE A 220 35.96 -1.48 41.69
CA ILE A 220 35.46 -2.74 42.25
C ILE A 220 34.43 -2.47 43.36
N GLN A 221 34.69 -1.49 44.23
CA GLN A 221 33.77 -1.10 45.29
C GLN A 221 32.47 -0.50 44.72
N GLU A 222 32.57 0.38 43.73
CA GLU A 222 31.40 0.95 43.04
C GLU A 222 30.57 -0.14 42.34
N LEU A 223 31.22 -1.11 41.69
CA LEU A 223 30.52 -2.24 41.08
C LEU A 223 29.82 -3.12 42.12
N MET A 224 30.46 -3.36 43.27
CA MET A 224 29.86 -4.10 44.39
C MET A 224 28.64 -3.37 44.96
N ASP A 225 28.75 -2.07 45.18
CA ASP A 225 27.66 -1.23 45.70
C ASP A 225 26.49 -1.18 44.71
N SER A 226 26.78 -1.04 43.41
CA SER A 226 25.77 -1.09 42.34
C SER A 226 25.05 -2.45 42.27
N ILE A 227 25.75 -3.57 42.42
CA ILE A 227 25.12 -4.91 42.47
C ILE A 227 24.18 -5.03 43.67
N VAL A 228 24.57 -4.51 44.84
CA VAL A 228 23.74 -4.58 46.05
C VAL A 228 22.48 -3.73 45.89
N GLU A 229 22.63 -2.50 45.40
CA GLU A 229 21.50 -1.59 45.14
C GLU A 229 20.53 -2.20 44.12
N GLU A 230 21.03 -2.63 42.96
CA GLU A 230 20.24 -3.24 41.89
C GLU A 230 19.56 -4.54 42.34
N ALA A 231 20.22 -5.36 43.16
CA ALA A 231 19.63 -6.59 43.70
C ALA A 231 18.52 -6.31 44.72
N ASN A 232 18.64 -5.26 45.52
CA ASN A 232 17.59 -4.85 46.46
C ASN A 232 16.36 -4.32 45.72
N LEU A 233 16.56 -3.48 44.70
CA LEU A 233 15.48 -2.98 43.85
C LEU A 233 14.78 -4.12 43.09
N LEU A 234 15.55 -5.06 42.53
CA LEU A 234 15.00 -6.25 41.88
C LEU A 234 14.15 -7.08 42.84
N ARG A 235 14.60 -7.23 44.09
CA ARG A 235 13.86 -7.97 45.12
C ARG A 235 12.52 -7.30 45.43
N GLN A 236 12.51 -5.98 45.62
CA GLN A 236 11.29 -5.21 45.86
C GLN A 236 10.30 -5.33 44.68
N GLU A 237 10.79 -5.18 43.44
CA GLU A 237 9.96 -5.33 42.23
C GLU A 237 9.36 -6.75 42.09
N LYS A 238 10.14 -7.79 42.42
CA LYS A 238 9.66 -9.19 42.42
C LYS A 238 8.59 -9.43 43.51
N GLU A 239 8.71 -8.79 44.67
CA GLU A 239 7.74 -8.87 45.76
C GLU A 239 6.43 -8.14 45.40
N GLU A 240 6.50 -6.93 44.84
CA GLU A 240 5.35 -6.15 44.37
C GLU A 240 4.56 -6.85 43.25
N MET A 241 5.25 -7.60 42.40
CA MET A 241 4.64 -8.39 41.33
C MET A 241 4.17 -9.79 41.76
N GLY A 242 4.41 -10.19 43.01
CA GLY A 242 4.06 -11.52 43.53
C GLY A 242 4.88 -12.68 42.93
N VAL A 243 6.01 -12.39 42.29
CA VAL A 243 6.88 -13.36 41.61
C VAL A 243 7.94 -13.94 42.56
N ALA A 244 8.18 -13.29 43.70
CA ALA A 244 9.21 -13.66 44.68
C ALA A 244 9.10 -15.09 45.25
N ASN A 245 7.91 -15.71 45.22
CA ASN A 245 7.64 -17.02 45.82
C ASN A 245 7.31 -18.14 44.80
N MET A 246 7.53 -17.90 43.49
CA MET A 246 7.27 -18.91 42.48
C MET A 246 8.39 -19.96 42.46
N PRO A 247 8.10 -21.27 42.53
CA PRO A 247 9.13 -22.30 42.46
C PRO A 247 9.82 -22.27 41.09
N GLU A 248 11.15 -22.18 41.09
CA GLU A 248 11.99 -22.30 39.89
C GLU A 248 11.89 -23.73 39.35
N THR A 249 10.95 -23.96 38.45
CA THR A 249 10.87 -25.18 37.64
C THR A 249 11.54 -24.97 36.29
N THR A 250 11.88 -26.05 35.60
CA THR A 250 12.39 -26.01 34.22
C THR A 250 11.46 -25.26 33.27
N ASP A 251 10.14 -25.33 33.49
CA ASP A 251 9.13 -24.59 32.71
C ASP A 251 9.20 -23.07 32.96
N THR A 252 9.44 -22.62 34.20
CA THR A 252 9.58 -21.18 34.48
C THR A 252 10.82 -20.54 33.85
N GLU A 253 11.95 -21.25 33.81
CA GLU A 253 13.16 -20.75 33.13
C GLU A 253 13.00 -20.76 31.60
N GLU A 254 12.33 -21.78 31.04
CA GLU A 254 12.01 -21.79 29.61
C GLU A 254 11.07 -20.62 29.23
N GLN A 255 10.03 -20.35 30.03
CA GLN A 255 9.11 -19.22 29.81
C GLN A 255 9.84 -17.87 29.89
N LYS A 256 10.76 -17.71 30.83
CA LYS A 256 11.62 -16.53 30.96
C LYS A 256 12.50 -16.33 29.72
N LEU A 257 13.18 -17.37 29.27
CA LEU A 257 14.02 -17.32 28.07
C LEU A 257 13.20 -17.00 26.82
N ARG A 258 12.02 -17.60 26.66
CA ARG A 258 11.10 -17.30 25.56
C ARG A 258 10.66 -15.83 25.56
N LEU A 259 10.38 -15.26 26.74
CA LEU A 259 9.99 -13.86 26.86
C LEU A 259 11.15 -12.90 26.51
N LEU A 260 12.36 -13.18 26.99
CA LEU A 260 13.56 -12.42 26.65
C LEU A 260 13.89 -12.49 25.15
N LEU A 261 13.80 -13.69 24.56
CA LEU A 261 14.02 -13.90 23.14
C LEU A 261 12.97 -13.16 22.29
N TRP A 262 11.71 -13.16 22.73
CA TRP A 262 10.64 -12.39 22.09
C TRP A 262 10.94 -10.88 22.04
N ASP A 263 11.39 -10.31 23.16
CA ASP A 263 11.73 -8.88 23.23
C ASP A 263 12.90 -8.53 22.31
N ALA A 264 13.98 -9.33 22.33
CA ALA A 264 15.14 -9.12 21.45
C ALA A 264 14.74 -9.22 19.97
N LYS A 265 13.92 -10.20 19.62
CA LYS A 265 13.42 -10.40 18.27
C LYS A 265 12.49 -9.28 17.81
N SER A 266 11.64 -8.79 18.69
CA SER A 266 10.75 -7.64 18.43
C SER A 266 11.57 -6.38 18.14
N ALA A 267 12.64 -6.14 18.89
CA ALA A 267 13.57 -5.03 18.63
C ALA A 267 14.28 -5.17 17.27
N LEU A 268 14.75 -6.38 16.95
CA LEU A 268 15.36 -6.71 15.66
C LEU A 268 14.39 -6.52 14.48
N PHE A 269 13.11 -6.85 14.67
CA PHE A 269 12.09 -6.67 13.64
C PHE A 269 11.86 -5.21 13.29
N VAL A 270 11.81 -4.34 14.29
CA VAL A 270 11.73 -2.89 14.07
C VAL A 270 12.90 -2.42 13.20
N GLN A 271 14.13 -2.89 13.48
CA GLN A 271 15.30 -2.55 12.66
C GLN A 271 15.19 -3.10 11.23
N ALA A 272 14.71 -4.32 11.06
CA ALA A 272 14.49 -4.90 9.73
C ALA A 272 13.52 -4.06 8.90
N VAL A 273 12.43 -3.57 9.50
CA VAL A 273 11.47 -2.71 8.80
C VAL A 273 12.12 -1.39 8.38
N HIS A 274 12.93 -0.76 9.23
CA HIS A 274 13.68 0.45 8.88
C HIS A 274 14.61 0.21 7.69
N ILE A 275 15.40 -0.88 7.72
CA ILE A 275 16.29 -1.24 6.62
C ILE A 275 15.51 -1.44 5.32
N ASN A 276 14.35 -2.09 5.37
CA ASN A 276 13.54 -2.32 4.19
C ASN A 276 12.89 -1.02 3.68
N ALA A 277 12.44 -0.14 4.57
CA ALA A 277 11.92 1.18 4.23
C ALA A 277 12.98 2.07 3.55
N GLU A 278 14.24 1.99 3.98
CA GLU A 278 15.36 2.71 3.35
C GLU A 278 15.77 2.10 2.00
N ARG A 279 15.70 0.77 1.86
CA ARG A 279 16.11 0.06 0.64
C ARG A 279 15.08 0.12 -0.48
N GLN A 280 13.78 0.16 -0.17
CA GLN A 280 12.72 0.19 -1.19
C GLN A 280 12.86 1.33 -2.21
N PRO A 281 13.09 2.60 -1.80
CA PRO A 281 13.36 3.69 -2.73
C PRO A 281 14.61 3.46 -3.58
N LEU A 282 15.66 2.85 -3.00
CA LEU A 282 16.92 2.58 -3.69
C LEU A 282 16.79 1.45 -4.72
N ILE A 283 16.11 0.36 -4.37
CA ILE A 283 15.82 -0.76 -5.28
C ILE A 283 15.02 -0.26 -6.48
N ASN A 284 14.02 0.59 -6.26
CA ASN A 284 13.21 1.19 -7.32
C ASN A 284 13.99 2.24 -8.13
N SER A 285 14.98 2.91 -7.52
CA SER A 285 15.85 3.87 -8.23
C SER A 285 16.88 3.20 -9.17
N HIS A 286 17.30 1.96 -8.87
CA HIS A 286 18.30 1.24 -9.67
C HIS A 286 17.77 0.71 -11.01
N THR A 287 16.45 0.60 -11.19
CA THR A 287 15.83 0.27 -12.47
C THR A 287 15.71 1.48 -13.40
N MET A 288 15.75 2.70 -12.88
CA MET A 288 15.58 3.93 -13.67
C MET A 288 16.84 4.41 -14.40
N GLY A 289 17.98 3.73 -14.24
CA GLY A 289 19.25 4.24 -14.77
C GLY A 289 20.34 3.20 -14.95
N SER A 290 20.14 2.21 -15.83
CA SER A 290 21.21 1.67 -16.68
C SER A 290 20.70 0.54 -17.58
N ARG A 291 20.75 0.79 -18.90
CA ARG A 291 20.84 -0.28 -19.89
C ARG A 291 22.14 -1.05 -19.65
N LEU A 292 22.06 -2.27 -19.09
CA LEU A 292 22.94 -3.40 -19.38
C LEU A 292 22.26 -4.67 -18.85
N GLY A 293 21.90 -5.56 -19.78
CA GLY A 293 20.97 -6.66 -19.58
C GLY A 293 21.33 -7.64 -18.46
N THR A 294 20.30 -8.04 -17.73
CA THR A 294 20.25 -9.10 -16.70
C THR A 294 20.38 -10.52 -17.26
N ARG A 295 20.86 -10.71 -18.50
CA ARG A 295 20.97 -12.04 -19.13
C ARG A 295 22.21 -12.85 -18.71
N GLY A 296 23.05 -12.32 -17.82
CA GLY A 296 24.27 -12.99 -17.33
C GLY A 296 24.21 -13.56 -15.90
N LYS A 297 23.33 -13.05 -15.03
CA LYS A 297 23.37 -13.39 -13.59
C LYS A 297 22.63 -14.69 -13.25
N GLU A 298 21.56 -15.03 -13.97
CA GLU A 298 20.83 -16.29 -13.74
C GLU A 298 21.63 -17.55 -14.11
N LYS A 299 22.49 -17.48 -15.14
CA LYS A 299 23.37 -18.60 -15.52
C LYS A 299 24.49 -18.83 -14.51
N ILE A 300 24.95 -17.77 -13.84
CA ILE A 300 25.96 -17.87 -12.78
C ILE A 300 25.32 -18.40 -11.48
N PHE A 301 24.09 -18.01 -11.17
CA PHE A 301 23.38 -18.47 -9.97
C PHE A 301 22.98 -19.96 -10.07
N LYS A 302 22.45 -20.40 -11.21
CA LYS A 302 22.11 -21.82 -11.46
C LYS A 302 23.33 -22.75 -11.57
N ALA A 303 24.49 -22.22 -11.96
CA ALA A 303 25.74 -22.98 -11.98
C ALA A 303 26.37 -23.16 -10.58
N LYS A 304 26.01 -22.32 -9.61
CA LYS A 304 26.65 -22.29 -8.28
C LYS A 304 25.92 -23.12 -7.21
N TYR A 305 24.63 -23.40 -7.37
CA TYR A 305 23.82 -24.13 -6.39
C TYR A 305 22.86 -25.16 -7.02
N PRO A 306 23.38 -26.29 -7.55
CA PRO A 306 22.55 -27.26 -8.28
C PRO A 306 21.75 -28.24 -7.38
N ASN A 307 22.04 -28.33 -6.07
CA ASN A 307 21.54 -29.41 -5.20
C ASN A 307 20.94 -28.94 -3.85
N GLN A 308 20.23 -27.80 -3.78
CA GLN A 308 19.55 -27.46 -2.52
C GLN A 308 18.17 -28.15 -2.42
N GLN A 309 18.16 -29.26 -1.69
CA GLN A 309 16.96 -29.85 -1.09
C GLN A 309 16.44 -28.96 0.05
N LEU A 310 15.12 -28.97 0.23
CA LEU A 310 14.41 -28.52 1.43
C LEU A 310 14.87 -29.36 2.63
N SER A 311 15.40 -28.75 3.70
CA SER A 311 15.34 -29.31 5.07
C SER A 311 15.85 -28.32 6.14
N ASP A 312 15.08 -28.26 7.24
CA ASP A 312 15.37 -28.09 8.67
C ASP A 312 16.60 -27.34 9.26
N GLU A 313 16.28 -26.61 10.34
CA GLU A 313 17.03 -26.22 11.55
C GLU A 313 18.25 -25.26 11.55
N ASP A 314 18.93 -24.95 10.45
CA ASP A 314 20.21 -24.17 10.50
C ASP A 314 20.17 -22.70 9.98
N ASP A 315 19.38 -21.80 10.56
CA ASP A 315 19.51 -20.33 10.27
C ASP A 315 20.50 -19.62 11.23
N HIS A 316 21.43 -20.36 11.84
CA HIS A 316 22.43 -19.79 12.75
C HIS A 316 23.86 -20.17 12.35
N PRO A 317 24.84 -19.24 12.44
CA PRO A 317 24.71 -17.87 12.94
C PRO A 317 24.14 -16.90 11.89
N VAL A 318 23.15 -16.10 12.30
CA VAL A 318 22.57 -15.06 11.45
C VAL A 318 23.62 -13.96 11.22
N THR A 319 24.10 -13.82 9.98
CA THR A 319 24.96 -12.70 9.59
C THR A 319 24.13 -11.48 9.22
N TYR A 320 24.69 -10.27 9.37
CA TYR A 320 23.99 -9.04 8.98
C TYR A 320 23.62 -9.03 7.48
N ASP A 321 24.51 -9.53 6.62
CA ASP A 321 24.28 -9.57 5.17
C ASP A 321 23.07 -10.44 4.83
N GLU A 322 23.00 -11.64 5.41
CA GLU A 322 21.87 -12.56 5.24
C GLU A 322 20.58 -11.99 5.83
N PHE A 323 20.64 -11.51 7.08
CA PHE A 323 19.52 -10.88 7.78
C PHE A 323 18.91 -9.72 6.98
N SER A 324 19.76 -8.86 6.41
CA SER A 324 19.31 -7.67 5.68
C SER A 324 18.54 -7.99 4.39
N THR A 325 18.63 -9.22 3.89
CA THR A 325 17.93 -9.68 2.68
C THR A 325 16.59 -10.34 2.98
N TRP A 326 16.26 -10.57 4.25
CA TRP A 326 15.03 -11.26 4.62
C TRP A 326 13.80 -10.38 4.37
N PRO A 327 12.78 -10.89 3.67
CA PRO A 327 11.53 -10.17 3.48
C PRO A 327 10.73 -10.13 4.80
N MET A 328 9.77 -9.20 4.92
CA MET A 328 8.99 -9.03 6.16
C MET A 328 8.13 -10.25 6.51
N ASP A 329 7.78 -11.07 5.53
CA ASP A 329 7.06 -12.33 5.69
C ASP A 329 7.98 -13.55 5.93
N HIS A 330 9.29 -13.33 6.14
CA HIS A 330 10.25 -14.40 6.41
C HIS A 330 9.83 -15.26 7.62
N ARG A 331 10.14 -16.57 7.55
CA ARG A 331 9.82 -17.55 8.60
C ARG A 331 10.37 -17.15 9.97
N PHE A 332 11.52 -16.48 10.00
CA PHE A 332 12.13 -15.96 11.21
C PHE A 332 11.15 -15.07 11.96
N TRP A 333 10.48 -14.12 11.31
CA TRP A 333 9.52 -13.24 11.97
C TRP A 333 8.22 -13.95 12.38
N ASN A 334 7.93 -15.07 11.72
CA ASN A 334 6.63 -15.75 11.79
C ASN A 334 6.75 -17.16 12.38
N ASP A 335 7.65 -17.42 13.34
CA ASP A 335 7.89 -18.75 13.93
C ASP A 335 7.00 -19.11 15.13
N GLY A 336 6.16 -18.17 15.59
CA GLY A 336 5.25 -18.40 16.72
C GLY A 336 5.73 -17.93 18.08
N LEU A 337 7.00 -17.54 18.17
CA LEU A 337 7.56 -16.97 19.38
C LEU A 337 6.88 -15.64 19.75
N TYR A 338 6.26 -14.97 18.75
CA TYR A 338 5.48 -13.75 18.92
C TYR A 338 4.18 -13.90 19.72
N TYR A 339 3.61 -15.11 19.81
CA TYR A 339 2.24 -15.27 20.33
C TYR A 339 2.11 -16.17 21.56
N HIS A 340 3.22 -16.67 22.13
CA HIS A 340 3.24 -17.53 23.33
C HIS A 340 2.18 -18.64 23.31
N SER A 341 1.81 -19.11 22.13
CA SER A 341 0.77 -20.10 21.90
C SER A 341 1.41 -21.29 21.20
N SER A 342 1.00 -22.50 21.60
CA SER A 342 1.37 -23.75 20.93
C SER A 342 0.32 -24.21 19.91
N GLU A 343 -0.69 -23.40 19.64
CA GLU A 343 -1.75 -23.72 18.70
C GLU A 343 -1.22 -23.83 17.25
N PRO A 344 -1.89 -24.59 16.37
CA PRO A 344 -1.37 -24.81 15.01
C PRO A 344 -1.14 -23.52 14.22
N TRP A 345 -2.01 -22.52 14.35
CA TRP A 345 -1.85 -21.21 13.72
C TRP A 345 -0.61 -20.44 14.20
N SER A 346 -0.14 -20.69 15.43
CA SER A 346 1.01 -19.99 15.99
C SER A 346 2.32 -20.71 15.71
N VAL A 347 2.36 -22.04 15.57
CA VAL A 347 3.65 -22.77 15.42
C VAL A 347 3.85 -23.43 14.06
N ASP A 348 2.79 -23.87 13.38
CA ASP A 348 2.91 -24.68 12.17
C ASP A 348 3.09 -23.79 10.91
N PRO A 349 4.23 -23.88 10.19
CA PRO A 349 4.48 -23.09 8.98
C PRO A 349 3.47 -23.35 7.85
N ASP A 350 3.00 -24.59 7.70
CA ASP A 350 2.02 -24.94 6.67
C ASP A 350 0.64 -24.32 7.00
N VAL A 351 0.31 -24.22 8.29
CA VAL A 351 -0.94 -23.57 8.73
C VAL A 351 -0.88 -22.06 8.53
N LYS A 352 0.24 -21.42 8.88
CA LYS A 352 0.44 -19.98 8.64
C LYS A 352 0.41 -19.63 7.16
N THR A 353 1.11 -20.41 6.35
CA THR A 353 1.11 -20.24 4.88
C THR A 353 -0.30 -20.43 4.33
N GLY A 354 -1.04 -21.44 4.79
CA GLY A 354 -2.43 -21.66 4.40
C GLY A 354 -3.37 -20.52 4.78
N ILE A 355 -3.22 -19.94 5.99
CA ILE A 355 -3.95 -18.74 6.41
C ILE A 355 -3.64 -17.58 5.47
N ASN A 356 -2.35 -17.30 5.23
CA ASN A 356 -1.91 -16.22 4.35
C ASN A 356 -2.49 -16.38 2.94
N CYS A 357 -2.39 -17.56 2.33
CA CYS A 357 -2.99 -17.83 1.02
C CYS A 357 -4.50 -17.55 1.00
N VAL A 358 -5.24 -17.98 2.02
CA VAL A 358 -6.69 -17.72 2.10
C VAL A 358 -6.99 -16.23 2.20
N LEU A 359 -6.23 -15.48 3.02
CA LEU A 359 -6.40 -14.04 3.15
C LEU A 359 -6.05 -13.31 1.85
N MET A 360 -4.89 -13.62 1.25
CA MET A 360 -4.43 -13.03 0.00
C MET A 360 -5.39 -13.31 -1.16
N LEU A 361 -5.91 -14.52 -1.30
CA LEU A 361 -6.92 -14.82 -2.32
C LEU A 361 -8.19 -13.99 -2.12
N SER A 362 -8.58 -13.75 -0.87
CA SER A 362 -9.68 -12.82 -0.57
C SER A 362 -9.32 -11.37 -0.89
N ARG A 363 -8.10 -10.90 -0.61
CA ARG A 363 -7.63 -9.54 -0.97
C ARG A 363 -7.61 -9.34 -2.47
N THR A 364 -7.12 -10.33 -3.20
CA THR A 364 -7.05 -10.32 -4.66
C THR A 364 -8.44 -10.33 -5.30
N GLN A 365 -9.40 -11.04 -4.72
CA GLN A 365 -10.79 -10.99 -5.18
C GLN A 365 -11.38 -9.57 -5.03
N GLU A 366 -11.15 -8.91 -3.90
CA GLU A 366 -11.56 -7.51 -3.70
C GLU A 366 -10.87 -6.57 -4.69
N GLU A 367 -9.58 -6.78 -5.00
CA GLU A 367 -8.87 -5.95 -5.99
C GLU A 367 -9.53 -6.03 -7.36
N PHE A 368 -9.97 -7.20 -7.81
CA PHE A 368 -10.72 -7.31 -9.08
C PHE A 368 -12.02 -6.53 -9.06
N GLU A 369 -12.75 -6.58 -7.94
CA GLU A 369 -14.00 -5.83 -7.77
C GLU A 369 -13.75 -4.31 -7.75
N LEU A 370 -12.67 -3.87 -7.12
CA LEU A 370 -12.25 -2.47 -7.11
C LEU A 370 -11.86 -2.00 -8.52
N ILE A 371 -11.02 -2.76 -9.23
CA ILE A 371 -10.62 -2.43 -10.61
C ILE A 371 -11.85 -2.35 -11.53
N ALA A 372 -12.80 -3.28 -11.40
CA ALA A 372 -14.04 -3.24 -12.18
C ALA A 372 -14.87 -1.99 -11.89
N GLN A 373 -14.98 -1.60 -10.61
CA GLN A 373 -15.69 -0.38 -10.22
C GLN A 373 -14.99 0.88 -10.75
N GLU A 374 -13.67 0.98 -10.60
CA GLU A 374 -12.92 2.16 -11.06
C GLU A 374 -12.92 2.26 -12.59
N LEU A 375 -12.86 1.15 -13.32
CA LEU A 375 -13.03 1.15 -14.78
C LEU A 375 -14.41 1.66 -15.20
N ALA A 376 -15.47 1.22 -14.52
CA ALA A 376 -16.83 1.68 -14.81
C ALA A 376 -17.00 3.19 -14.52
N ARG A 377 -16.36 3.71 -13.45
CA ARG A 377 -16.36 5.14 -13.15
C ARG A 377 -15.55 5.95 -14.15
N ALA A 378 -14.36 5.47 -14.54
CA ALA A 378 -13.51 6.14 -15.49
C ALA A 378 -14.19 6.28 -16.86
N THR A 379 -14.78 5.19 -17.36
CA THR A 379 -15.55 5.19 -18.61
C THR A 379 -16.81 6.05 -18.53
N GLY A 380 -17.56 5.97 -17.42
CA GLY A 380 -18.72 6.82 -17.17
C GLY A 380 -18.35 8.31 -17.17
N TRP A 381 -17.30 8.69 -16.45
CA TRP A 381 -16.77 10.06 -16.45
C TRP A 381 -16.38 10.52 -17.85
N ALA A 382 -15.66 9.68 -18.61
CA ALA A 382 -15.22 10.04 -19.95
C ALA A 382 -16.41 10.27 -20.90
N ILE A 383 -17.44 9.42 -20.84
CA ILE A 383 -18.66 9.57 -21.65
C ILE A 383 -19.44 10.82 -21.23
N ASP A 384 -19.67 11.00 -19.93
CA ASP A 384 -20.48 12.12 -19.41
C ASP A 384 -19.78 13.46 -19.63
N HIS A 385 -18.45 13.51 -19.51
CA HIS A 385 -17.67 14.72 -19.79
C HIS A 385 -17.73 15.10 -21.27
N TYR A 386 -17.64 14.12 -22.17
CA TYR A 386 -17.84 14.34 -23.61
C TYR A 386 -19.24 14.90 -23.91
N LYS A 387 -20.29 14.25 -23.39
CA LYS A 387 -21.69 14.68 -23.54
C LYS A 387 -21.90 16.09 -22.98
N LEU A 388 -21.31 16.40 -21.83
CA LEU A 388 -21.40 17.72 -21.20
C LEU A 388 -20.82 18.82 -22.10
N ILE A 389 -19.61 18.62 -22.63
CA ILE A 389 -18.97 19.62 -23.51
C ILE A 389 -19.80 19.81 -24.80
N LYS A 390 -20.24 18.72 -25.44
CA LYS A 390 -21.11 18.77 -26.62
C LYS A 390 -22.40 19.54 -26.37
N ASN A 391 -23.08 19.27 -25.25
CA ASN A 391 -24.31 19.96 -24.89
C ASN A 391 -24.08 21.46 -24.64
N LYS A 392 -22.94 21.83 -24.03
CA LYS A 392 -22.57 23.24 -23.83
C LYS A 392 -22.25 23.95 -25.14
N LEU A 393 -21.58 23.28 -26.08
CA LEU A 393 -21.34 23.81 -27.42
C LEU A 393 -22.65 24.05 -28.17
N LEU A 394 -23.56 23.08 -28.18
CA LEU A 394 -24.89 23.24 -28.80
C LEU A 394 -25.68 24.40 -28.18
N TYR A 395 -25.64 24.54 -26.85
CA TYR A 395 -26.24 25.68 -26.16
C TYR A 395 -25.68 27.01 -26.67
N ILE A 396 -24.35 27.13 -26.79
CA ILE A 396 -23.69 28.35 -27.27
C ILE A 396 -24.06 28.64 -28.73
N GLU A 397 -24.06 27.62 -29.60
CA GLU A 397 -24.44 27.77 -31.01
C GLU A 397 -25.87 28.31 -31.17
N ILE A 398 -26.85 27.72 -30.46
CA ILE A 398 -28.23 28.20 -30.47
C ILE A 398 -28.28 29.65 -29.95
N ARG A 399 -27.53 29.95 -28.89
CA ARG A 399 -27.50 31.27 -28.28
C ARG A 399 -26.93 32.33 -29.20
N MET A 400 -25.87 32.01 -29.94
CA MET A 400 -25.27 32.90 -30.94
C MET A 400 -26.26 33.24 -32.05
N VAL A 401 -27.00 32.25 -32.57
CA VAL A 401 -28.05 32.48 -33.60
C VAL A 401 -29.15 33.40 -33.07
N LEU A 402 -29.60 33.21 -31.83
CA LEU A 402 -30.61 34.07 -31.21
C LEU A 402 -30.12 35.52 -31.05
N LEU A 403 -28.87 35.72 -30.64
CA LEU A 403 -28.30 37.07 -30.47
C LEU A 403 -28.02 37.78 -31.80
N GLN A 404 -27.76 37.03 -32.88
CA GLN A 404 -27.71 37.58 -34.23
C GLN A 404 -29.08 38.09 -34.71
N GLY A 405 -30.18 37.47 -34.23
CA GLY A 405 -31.55 37.88 -34.54
C GLY A 405 -32.11 38.97 -33.63
N ASP A 406 -31.71 39.00 -32.35
CA ASP A 406 -32.10 40.02 -31.36
C ASP A 406 -30.93 40.36 -30.42
N ALA A 407 -30.28 41.49 -30.69
CA ALA A 407 -29.15 41.98 -29.91
C ALA A 407 -29.51 42.31 -28.43
N ASN A 408 -30.79 42.51 -28.13
CA ASN A 408 -31.30 42.83 -26.79
C ASN A 408 -31.82 41.59 -26.03
N GLY A 409 -31.57 40.37 -26.53
CA GLY A 409 -31.98 39.15 -25.86
C GLY A 409 -31.50 39.05 -24.41
N ALA A 410 -32.30 38.40 -23.54
CA ALA A 410 -32.08 38.30 -22.09
C ALA A 410 -30.62 37.93 -21.72
N LEU A 411 -30.06 38.54 -20.68
CA LEU A 411 -28.69 38.24 -20.22
C LEU A 411 -28.58 36.81 -19.68
N ASP A 412 -27.41 36.19 -19.86
CA ASP A 412 -27.10 34.87 -19.32
C ASP A 412 -25.79 34.82 -18.51
N HIS A 413 -25.45 33.61 -18.04
CA HIS A 413 -24.26 33.36 -17.23
C HIS A 413 -22.94 33.57 -17.99
N ILE A 414 -22.91 33.40 -19.33
CA ILE A 414 -21.72 33.63 -20.15
C ILE A 414 -21.51 35.14 -20.34
N ASP A 415 -22.59 35.90 -20.52
CA ASP A 415 -22.54 37.36 -20.60
C ASP A 415 -21.86 37.98 -19.36
N SER A 416 -22.07 37.37 -18.19
CA SER A 416 -21.52 37.79 -16.90
C SER A 416 -20.02 37.53 -16.70
N LEU A 417 -19.38 36.77 -17.60
CA LEU A 417 -17.96 36.45 -17.47
C LEU A 417 -17.08 37.70 -17.64
N PRO A 418 -16.08 37.92 -16.78
CA PRO A 418 -15.18 39.07 -16.84
C PRO A 418 -14.08 38.86 -17.90
N LEU A 419 -14.47 38.83 -19.18
CA LEU A 419 -13.58 38.65 -20.33
C LEU A 419 -13.16 39.99 -20.97
N GLY A 420 -12.99 41.04 -20.17
CA GLY A 420 -12.67 42.39 -20.65
C GLY A 420 -13.80 43.03 -21.49
N GLU A 421 -13.42 43.92 -22.41
CA GLU A 421 -14.34 44.68 -23.28
C GLU A 421 -14.87 43.87 -24.50
N CYS A 422 -15.01 42.55 -24.36
CA CYS A 422 -15.58 41.71 -25.41
C CYS A 422 -17.10 41.92 -25.53
N SER A 423 -17.61 41.97 -26.77
CA SER A 423 -19.05 41.93 -27.00
C SER A 423 -19.63 40.57 -26.55
N ARG A 424 -20.95 40.51 -26.36
CA ARG A 424 -21.64 39.26 -25.97
C ARG A 424 -21.35 38.13 -26.96
N LEU A 425 -21.33 38.45 -28.25
CA LEU A 425 -21.06 37.48 -29.31
C LEU A 425 -19.60 37.02 -29.29
N ASP A 426 -18.65 37.93 -29.04
CA ASP A 426 -17.23 37.57 -28.92
C ASP A 426 -16.98 36.67 -27.70
N LYS A 427 -17.64 36.94 -26.56
CA LYS A 427 -17.55 36.08 -25.37
C LYS A 427 -18.03 34.67 -25.67
N LEU A 428 -19.18 34.53 -26.33
CA LEU A 428 -19.72 33.22 -26.74
C LEU A 428 -18.78 32.49 -27.69
N GLN A 429 -18.24 33.20 -28.69
CA GLN A 429 -17.28 32.62 -29.64
C GLN A 429 -16.00 32.15 -28.95
N LEU A 430 -15.47 32.95 -28.01
CA LEU A 430 -14.25 32.61 -27.27
C LEU A 430 -14.46 31.36 -26.41
N VAL A 431 -15.57 31.29 -25.68
CA VAL A 431 -15.93 30.10 -24.88
C VAL A 431 -16.17 28.89 -25.78
N ALA A 432 -16.84 29.07 -26.93
CA ALA A 432 -17.04 27.98 -27.90
C ALA A 432 -15.71 27.42 -28.42
N ASN A 433 -14.76 28.30 -28.79
CA ASN A 433 -13.45 27.89 -29.29
C ASN A 433 -12.66 27.11 -28.23
N GLU A 434 -12.65 27.56 -26.97
CA GLU A 434 -12.01 26.84 -25.86
C GLU A 434 -12.70 25.48 -25.62
N LEU A 435 -14.03 25.43 -25.59
CA LEU A 435 -14.76 24.17 -25.43
C LEU A 435 -14.53 23.20 -26.59
N GLN A 436 -14.39 23.69 -27.82
CA GLN A 436 -14.00 22.86 -28.97
C GLN A 436 -12.59 22.30 -28.81
N ALA A 437 -11.62 23.10 -28.36
CA ALA A 437 -10.27 22.63 -28.07
C ALA A 437 -10.26 21.56 -26.98
N ARG A 438 -11.00 21.78 -25.87
CA ARG A 438 -11.18 20.80 -24.79
C ARG A 438 -11.84 19.51 -25.28
N LEU A 439 -12.85 19.63 -26.14
CA LEU A 439 -13.52 18.47 -26.73
C LEU A 439 -12.54 17.64 -27.57
N ARG A 440 -11.68 18.26 -28.38
CA ARG A 440 -10.67 17.54 -29.17
C ARG A 440 -9.70 16.77 -28.29
N LEU A 441 -9.13 17.42 -27.26
CA LEU A 441 -8.23 16.77 -26.32
C LEU A 441 -8.90 15.60 -25.58
N HIS A 442 -10.18 15.77 -25.20
CA HIS A 442 -10.94 14.71 -24.53
C HIS A 442 -11.32 13.57 -25.47
N SER A 443 -11.62 13.86 -26.74
CA SER A 443 -11.83 12.84 -27.77
C SER A 443 -10.57 12.00 -27.99
N GLN A 444 -9.39 12.65 -28.09
CA GLN A 444 -8.11 11.95 -28.21
C GLN A 444 -7.88 11.03 -26.99
N LEU A 445 -8.10 11.55 -25.78
CA LEU A 445 -8.00 10.77 -24.55
C LEU A 445 -8.87 9.50 -24.59
N ILE A 446 -10.11 9.61 -25.07
CA ILE A 446 -11.03 8.46 -25.18
C ILE A 446 -10.50 7.42 -26.17
N GLN A 447 -9.93 7.85 -27.29
CA GLN A 447 -9.33 6.95 -28.28
C GLN A 447 -8.10 6.25 -27.71
N ASP A 448 -7.21 6.99 -27.06
CA ASP A 448 -6.01 6.46 -26.41
C ASP A 448 -6.39 5.41 -25.34
N TRP A 449 -7.50 5.61 -24.65
CA TRP A 449 -8.03 4.68 -23.64
C TRP A 449 -8.67 3.42 -24.23
N SER A 450 -9.09 3.43 -25.49
CA SER A 450 -10.03 2.46 -26.07
C SER A 450 -9.57 1.00 -25.94
N ASP A 451 -8.31 0.74 -26.26
CA ASP A 451 -7.77 -0.63 -26.28
C ASP A 451 -7.68 -1.21 -24.86
N ASN A 452 -7.13 -0.44 -23.91
CA ASN A 452 -7.03 -0.86 -22.51
C ASN A 452 -8.42 -1.04 -21.88
N VAL A 453 -9.36 -0.11 -22.14
CA VAL A 453 -10.73 -0.21 -21.64
C VAL A 453 -11.41 -1.46 -22.19
N THR A 454 -11.34 -1.70 -23.49
CA THR A 454 -11.94 -2.87 -24.13
C THR A 454 -11.33 -4.17 -23.60
N TRP A 455 -10.01 -4.20 -23.41
CA TRP A 455 -9.30 -5.34 -22.87
C TRP A 455 -9.73 -5.67 -21.43
N LEU A 456 -9.79 -4.64 -20.58
CA LEU A 456 -10.18 -4.77 -19.17
C LEU A 456 -11.65 -5.13 -19.03
N TRP A 457 -12.54 -4.46 -19.77
CA TRP A 457 -13.99 -4.64 -19.66
C TRP A 457 -14.41 -6.08 -19.92
N ARG A 458 -13.76 -6.74 -20.88
CA ARG A 458 -14.00 -8.15 -21.19
C ARG A 458 -13.59 -9.11 -20.06
N ARG A 459 -12.72 -8.68 -19.14
CA ARG A 459 -12.05 -9.53 -18.15
C ARG A 459 -12.47 -9.28 -16.71
N CYS A 460 -12.76 -8.04 -16.33
CA CYS A 460 -13.05 -7.69 -14.93
C CYS A 460 -14.52 -7.35 -14.66
N GLN A 461 -15.34 -7.06 -15.68
CA GLN A 461 -16.71 -6.60 -15.45
C GLN A 461 -17.67 -7.75 -15.12
N PRO A 462 -18.51 -7.58 -14.08
CA PRO A 462 -19.49 -8.58 -13.70
C PRO A 462 -20.53 -8.76 -14.80
N PHE A 463 -21.10 -9.97 -14.89
CA PHE A 463 -22.05 -10.34 -15.94
C PHE A 463 -23.20 -9.31 -16.12
N SER A 464 -23.72 -8.78 -15.02
CA SER A 464 -24.80 -7.77 -15.02
C SER A 464 -24.42 -6.44 -15.68
N ASN A 465 -23.13 -6.07 -15.71
CA ASN A 465 -22.66 -4.78 -16.25
C ASN A 465 -21.99 -4.91 -17.63
N ARG A 466 -21.89 -6.12 -18.20
CA ARG A 466 -21.20 -6.33 -19.48
C ARG A 466 -21.85 -5.57 -20.65
N GLY A 467 -23.17 -5.38 -20.62
CA GLY A 467 -23.91 -4.65 -21.65
C GLY A 467 -23.60 -3.15 -21.71
N SER A 468 -23.16 -2.56 -20.60
CA SER A 468 -22.92 -1.11 -20.49
C SER A 468 -21.74 -0.61 -21.32
N ILE A 469 -20.88 -1.52 -21.81
CA ILE A 469 -19.81 -1.16 -22.76
C ILE A 469 -20.35 -0.65 -24.11
N GLY A 470 -21.63 -0.91 -24.42
CA GLY A 470 -22.23 -0.47 -25.68
C GLY A 470 -22.14 1.04 -25.88
N GLU A 471 -22.39 1.84 -24.82
CA GLU A 471 -22.26 3.30 -24.90
C GLU A 471 -20.83 3.75 -25.20
N TRP A 472 -19.85 3.10 -24.56
CA TRP A 472 -18.42 3.36 -24.81
C TRP A 472 -18.05 3.04 -26.26
N ASN A 473 -18.41 1.86 -26.75
CA ASN A 473 -18.09 1.42 -28.11
C ASN A 473 -18.72 2.33 -29.16
N ASN A 474 -19.98 2.74 -28.96
CA ASN A 474 -20.66 3.67 -29.85
C ASN A 474 -19.95 5.03 -29.89
N LEU A 475 -19.50 5.54 -28.73
CA LEU A 475 -18.77 6.80 -28.65
C LEU A 475 -17.42 6.70 -29.37
N VAL A 476 -16.64 5.66 -29.11
CA VAL A 476 -15.36 5.42 -29.79
C VAL A 476 -15.56 5.34 -31.31
N GLU A 477 -16.56 4.58 -31.78
CA GLU A 477 -16.86 4.45 -33.20
C GLU A 477 -17.26 5.78 -33.84
N GLN A 478 -18.03 6.62 -33.14
CA GLN A 478 -18.36 7.98 -33.60
C GLN A 478 -17.11 8.84 -33.77
N LEU A 479 -16.18 8.78 -32.82
CA LEU A 479 -14.94 9.55 -32.86
C LEU A 479 -14.00 9.10 -33.99
N SER A 480 -13.88 7.79 -34.22
CA SER A 480 -13.06 7.27 -35.32
C SER A 480 -13.60 7.70 -36.70
N ARG A 481 -14.93 7.81 -36.86
CA ARG A 481 -15.53 8.31 -38.10
C ARG A 481 -15.26 9.80 -38.32
N SER A 482 -15.36 10.62 -37.27
CA SER A 482 -15.09 12.06 -37.38
C SER A 482 -13.64 12.38 -37.73
N ASP A 483 -12.69 11.57 -37.28
CA ASP A 483 -11.28 11.79 -37.58
C ASP A 483 -10.97 11.49 -39.04
N ILE A 484 -11.51 10.41 -39.59
CA ILE A 484 -11.39 10.07 -41.02
C ILE A 484 -11.98 11.19 -41.90
N GLU A 485 -13.11 11.78 -41.49
CA GLU A 485 -13.69 12.93 -42.21
C GLU A 485 -12.80 14.19 -42.12
N SER A 486 -12.11 14.40 -40.99
CA SER A 486 -11.21 15.54 -40.79
C SER A 486 -9.85 15.41 -41.50
N GLU A 487 -9.29 14.20 -41.58
CA GLU A 487 -8.06 13.90 -42.32
C GLU A 487 -8.27 14.06 -43.83
N ASN A 488 -9.45 13.64 -44.34
CA ASN A 488 -9.83 13.86 -45.73
C ASN A 488 -10.01 15.35 -46.09
N LEU A 489 -10.18 16.24 -45.10
CA LEU A 489 -10.26 17.69 -45.26
C LEU A 489 -8.92 18.42 -45.05
N GLY A 490 -7.81 17.70 -44.84
CA GLY A 490 -6.46 18.28 -44.88
C GLY A 490 -6.10 19.22 -43.72
N THR A 491 -6.69 19.05 -42.53
CA THR A 491 -6.36 19.90 -41.38
C THR A 491 -5.25 19.26 -40.54
N SER A 492 -3.99 19.50 -40.91
CA SER A 492 -2.84 19.08 -40.09
C SER A 492 -2.78 19.91 -38.80
N SER A 493 -3.00 19.26 -37.65
CA SER A 493 -2.73 19.86 -36.34
C SER A 493 -1.25 19.75 -36.03
N SER A 494 -0.55 20.89 -36.03
CA SER A 494 0.82 20.99 -35.54
C SER A 494 0.82 21.02 -34.01
N THR A 495 1.03 19.88 -33.38
CA THR A 495 1.47 19.81 -31.97
C THR A 495 2.95 20.17 -31.92
N ILE A 496 3.24 21.41 -31.56
CA ILE A 496 4.60 21.88 -31.27
C ILE A 496 4.77 21.90 -29.74
N ASP A 497 5.82 21.22 -29.28
CA ASP A 497 6.52 21.33 -27.98
C ASP A 497 6.07 20.52 -26.75
N ASP A 498 5.26 19.47 -26.89
CA ASP A 498 5.08 18.49 -25.79
C ASP A 498 6.18 17.40 -25.79
N GLU A 499 6.70 17.02 -26.96
CA GLU A 499 7.75 15.99 -27.08
C GLU A 499 9.10 16.42 -26.47
N LEU A 500 9.42 17.72 -26.44
CA LEU A 500 10.67 18.20 -25.87
C LEU A 500 10.62 18.23 -24.33
N GLU A 501 9.45 18.52 -23.75
CA GLU A 501 9.23 18.42 -22.30
C GLU A 501 9.17 16.95 -21.86
N ASP A 502 8.56 16.07 -22.66
CA ASP A 502 8.56 14.61 -22.44
C ASP A 502 9.96 14.00 -22.59
N LEU A 503 10.79 14.41 -23.56
CA LEU A 503 12.19 13.96 -23.70
C LEU A 503 13.10 14.45 -22.56
N MET A 504 12.78 15.57 -21.92
CA MET A 504 13.51 16.10 -20.77
C MET A 504 13.00 15.55 -19.43
N LEU A 505 11.82 14.93 -19.41
CA LEU A 505 11.16 14.38 -18.23
C LEU A 505 10.88 12.88 -18.35
N ASP A 506 11.54 12.17 -19.28
CA ASP A 506 11.36 10.74 -19.58
C ASP A 506 11.88 9.86 -18.44
N GLU A 507 11.25 10.00 -17.28
CA GLU A 507 11.19 9.04 -16.22
C GLU A 507 9.96 8.16 -16.54
N ASN A 508 10.21 7.05 -17.22
CA ASN A 508 9.36 5.88 -17.05
C ASN A 508 9.27 5.63 -15.54
N VAL A 509 8.13 5.98 -14.96
CA VAL A 509 7.82 5.70 -13.56
C VAL A 509 7.63 4.19 -13.44
N ASP A 510 8.75 3.49 -13.26
CA ASP A 510 8.79 2.16 -12.66
C ASP A 510 8.37 2.33 -11.19
N ASP A 511 7.27 1.70 -10.84
CA ASP A 511 6.59 1.80 -9.55
C ASP A 511 7.12 0.82 -8.51
N GLY A 512 8.22 0.12 -8.80
CA GLY A 512 8.76 -0.94 -7.95
C GLY A 512 7.89 -2.21 -7.96
N GLU A 513 6.93 -2.30 -8.88
CA GLU A 513 6.09 -3.48 -9.11
C GLU A 513 6.44 -4.18 -10.44
N ASP A 514 7.57 -3.82 -11.06
CA ASP A 514 8.00 -4.34 -12.35
C ASP A 514 8.61 -5.75 -12.28
N VAL A 515 7.95 -6.69 -12.97
CA VAL A 515 8.56 -7.87 -13.58
C VAL A 515 7.96 -8.01 -14.98
N GLU A 516 8.79 -8.32 -15.97
CA GLU A 516 8.48 -8.36 -17.41
C GLU A 516 7.06 -8.81 -17.78
N GLU A 517 6.44 -8.02 -18.68
CA GLU A 517 5.13 -8.23 -19.27
C GLU A 517 5.13 -9.40 -20.26
N ARG A 518 5.27 -10.65 -19.79
CA ARG A 518 4.88 -11.85 -20.55
C ARG A 518 4.37 -12.92 -19.60
N LEU A 519 3.07 -13.25 -19.74
CA LEU A 519 2.41 -14.56 -19.52
C LEU A 519 0.97 -14.41 -19.00
N ILE A 520 0.09 -13.74 -19.75
CA ILE A 520 -1.35 -13.92 -19.60
C ILE A 520 -1.91 -14.35 -20.96
N SER A 521 -2.43 -15.57 -21.04
CA SER A 521 -3.14 -16.04 -22.23
C SER A 521 -4.45 -15.27 -22.38
N ASN A 522 -4.93 -15.10 -23.60
CA ASN A 522 -6.17 -14.39 -23.94
C ASN A 522 -7.48 -14.99 -23.35
N THR A 523 -7.38 -15.97 -22.45
CA THR A 523 -8.47 -16.81 -21.96
C THR A 523 -8.87 -16.58 -20.51
N GLU A 524 -8.15 -15.75 -19.74
CA GLU A 524 -8.52 -15.51 -18.34
C GLU A 524 -9.57 -14.42 -18.20
N VAL A 525 -10.73 -14.84 -17.72
CA VAL A 525 -11.87 -14.03 -17.32
C VAL A 525 -12.05 -14.27 -15.82
N VAL A 526 -12.11 -13.20 -15.03
CA VAL A 526 -12.29 -13.27 -13.58
C VAL A 526 -13.77 -13.27 -13.22
#